data_AF-A0A5E7V7A8-F1
#
_entry.id   AF-A0A5E7V7A8-F1
#
_cell.length_a   1.000
_cell.length_b   1.000
_cell.length_c   1.000
_cell.angle_alpha   90.00
_cell.angle_beta   90.00
_cell.angle_gamma   90.00
#
_symmetry.space_group_name_H-M   'P 1'
#
loop_
_entity.id
_entity.type
_entity.pdbx_description
1 polymer ?
#
loop_
_entity_poly.entity_id
_entity_poly.type
_entity_poly.pdbx_seq_one_letter_code
_entity_poly.pdbx_strand_id
1 'polypeptide(L)'
;MVGASQVNFAYSRLEFKCAYERDSLPLLNQDADVFYRYGLYLEKRKGQKDYDEIARYYRIAAAHDHYKAATNLQFLLSTGQARSPDASKEVIDLAEYYIAQGIPGAYYDMAHYLELGYGVKQDVAASKAYFRRAADLGNPDAQYYIGRLLSYVPNTAKIMLAMYECSMEQGNRLAGREYASYSKVSGLYRESLEGYQHATRNGDANSAGNLASAFEGPPASDRLYYLAVQQDDERADRYNRITDFLTRHEHLGAKIPDLDDIVPLPPATLPEWDGTFQWKRERDSAVPIIPSAELIEKLSAEKGLDPATGLPLPKPNGNT
;
A
#
# COMPACT_ATOMS: atom_id res chain seq x y z
N MET A 1 -9.10 -6.83 -36.61
CA MET A 1 -10.28 -7.25 -35.82
C MET A 1 -10.00 -8.65 -35.30
N VAL A 2 -9.80 -8.80 -33.99
CA VAL A 2 -9.63 -10.12 -33.36
C VAL A 2 -11.00 -10.81 -33.38
N GLY A 3 -11.08 -12.04 -33.89
CA GLY A 3 -12.35 -12.75 -34.05
C GLY A 3 -13.00 -13.13 -32.73
N ALA A 4 -14.33 -13.23 -32.68
CA ALA A 4 -15.07 -13.56 -31.45
C ALA A 4 -14.63 -14.88 -30.77
N SER A 5 -14.14 -15.87 -31.53
CA SER A 5 -13.61 -17.11 -30.94
C SER A 5 -12.24 -16.94 -30.27
N GLN A 6 -11.37 -16.06 -30.80
CA GLN A 6 -10.10 -15.70 -30.17
C GLN A 6 -10.33 -14.88 -28.90
N VAL A 7 -11.34 -14.01 -28.91
CA VAL A 7 -11.76 -13.25 -27.74
C VAL A 7 -12.31 -14.17 -26.64
N ASN A 8 -13.21 -15.10 -26.97
CA ASN A 8 -13.72 -16.08 -26.01
C ASN A 8 -12.63 -17.01 -25.46
N PHE A 9 -11.67 -17.41 -26.30
CA PHE A 9 -10.51 -18.19 -25.87
C PHE A 9 -9.59 -17.39 -24.93
N ALA A 10 -9.34 -16.12 -25.22
CA ALA A 10 -8.58 -15.25 -24.32
C ALA A 10 -9.28 -15.09 -22.96
N TYR A 11 -10.61 -14.92 -22.95
CA TYR A 11 -11.40 -14.88 -21.71
C TYR A 11 -11.33 -16.18 -20.91
N SER A 12 -11.32 -17.34 -21.57
CA SER A 12 -11.19 -18.64 -20.88
C SER A 12 -9.84 -18.87 -20.19
N ARG A 13 -8.83 -18.04 -20.49
CA ARG A 13 -7.50 -18.08 -19.86
C ARG A 13 -7.30 -16.98 -18.81
N LEU A 14 -8.28 -16.11 -18.59
CA LEU A 14 -8.24 -15.15 -17.50
C LEU A 14 -8.57 -15.91 -16.21
N GLU A 15 -7.55 -16.52 -15.62
CA GLU A 15 -7.64 -17.10 -14.29
C GLU A 15 -6.99 -16.15 -13.29
N PHE A 16 -7.65 -15.98 -12.15
CA PHE A 16 -7.08 -15.30 -11.00
C PHE A 16 -7.19 -16.23 -9.80
N LYS A 17 -6.06 -16.43 -9.14
CA LYS A 17 -5.98 -17.08 -7.85
C LYS A 17 -5.46 -16.05 -6.87
N CYS A 18 -6.22 -15.78 -5.81
CA CYS A 18 -5.76 -14.89 -4.76
C CYS A 18 -4.45 -15.44 -4.17
N ALA A 19 -3.47 -14.56 -4.07
CA ALA A 19 -2.20 -14.78 -3.42
C ALA A 19 -1.97 -13.62 -2.47
N TYR A 20 -1.47 -13.90 -1.28
CA TYR A 20 -1.15 -12.88 -0.29
C TYR A 20 0.36 -12.58 -0.37
N GLU A 21 0.72 -11.31 -0.53
CA GLU A 21 2.11 -10.87 -0.61
C GLU A 21 2.92 -11.35 0.60
N ARG A 22 2.32 -11.28 1.81
CA ARG A 22 2.95 -11.71 3.06
C ARG A 22 3.43 -13.18 3.05
N ASP A 23 2.82 -14.02 2.23
CA ASP A 23 3.16 -15.45 2.16
C ASP A 23 4.43 -15.70 1.34
N SER A 24 4.89 -14.70 0.57
CA SER A 24 6.06 -14.78 -0.31
C SER A 24 7.22 -13.86 0.11
N LEU A 25 7.03 -13.04 1.15
CA LEU A 25 8.03 -12.07 1.60
C LEU A 25 9.08 -12.72 2.52
N PRO A 26 10.38 -12.42 2.35
CA PRO A 26 11.42 -12.88 3.26
C PRO A 26 11.32 -12.18 4.62
N LEU A 27 11.86 -12.83 5.66
CA LEU A 27 12.05 -12.20 6.96
C LEU A 27 13.04 -11.04 6.86
N LEU A 28 12.70 -9.92 7.47
CA LEU A 28 13.53 -8.73 7.50
C LEU A 28 14.62 -8.84 8.56
N ASN A 29 15.85 -8.42 8.21
CA ASN A 29 16.93 -8.29 9.17
C ASN A 29 16.55 -7.25 10.25
N GLN A 30 16.58 -7.64 11.53
CA GLN A 30 16.17 -6.78 12.63
C GLN A 30 17.08 -5.57 12.81
N ASP A 31 18.39 -5.73 12.59
CA ASP A 31 19.34 -4.61 12.65
C ASP A 31 19.03 -3.59 11.54
N ALA A 32 18.70 -4.05 10.33
CA ALA A 32 18.29 -3.19 9.22
C ALA A 32 16.91 -2.53 9.43
N ASP A 33 15.98 -3.24 10.09
CA ASP A 33 14.65 -2.72 10.43
C ASP A 33 14.72 -1.53 11.39
N VAL A 34 15.76 -1.45 12.24
CA VAL A 34 16.01 -0.25 13.07
C VAL A 34 16.20 1.00 12.20
N PHE A 35 16.97 0.90 11.11
CA PHE A 35 17.22 2.00 10.18
C PHE A 35 15.95 2.40 9.43
N TYR A 36 15.20 1.41 8.94
CA TYR A 36 13.92 1.65 8.27
C TYR A 36 12.93 2.36 9.20
N ARG A 37 12.75 1.88 10.43
CA ARG A 37 11.85 2.48 11.42
C ARG A 37 12.28 3.89 11.80
N TYR A 38 13.58 4.13 11.93
CA TYR A 38 14.09 5.47 12.23
C TYR A 38 13.90 6.43 11.06
N GLY A 39 14.14 5.99 9.82
CA GLY A 39 13.82 6.76 8.61
C GLY A 39 12.34 7.13 8.54
N LEU A 40 11.43 6.16 8.75
CA LEU A 40 9.99 6.40 8.83
C LEU A 40 9.60 7.38 9.94
N TYR A 41 10.27 7.31 11.09
CA TYR A 41 10.04 8.21 12.19
C TYR A 41 10.39 9.66 11.82
N LEU A 42 11.56 9.88 11.21
CA LEU A 42 12.00 11.19 10.73
C LEU A 42 11.06 11.75 9.66
N GLU A 43 10.61 10.92 8.73
CA GLU A 43 9.67 11.31 7.67
C GLU A 43 8.32 11.77 8.25
N LYS A 44 7.82 11.08 9.28
CA LYS A 44 6.55 11.37 9.94
C LYS A 44 6.62 12.48 10.99
N ARG A 45 7.79 13.05 11.28
CA ARG A 45 7.92 14.18 12.20
C ARG A 45 7.33 15.45 11.60
N LYS A 46 6.79 16.31 12.47
CA LYS A 46 6.34 17.65 12.07
C LYS A 46 7.56 18.53 11.76
N GLY A 47 7.40 19.48 10.84
CA GLY A 47 8.45 20.44 10.47
C GLY A 47 9.13 20.12 9.13
N GLN A 48 10.23 20.82 8.86
CA GLN A 48 11.10 20.59 7.69
C GLN A 48 11.85 19.27 7.86
N LYS A 49 12.00 18.53 6.76
CA LYS A 49 12.68 17.23 6.74
C LYS A 49 14.01 17.35 6.01
N ASP A 50 15.01 16.66 6.52
CA ASP A 50 16.24 16.37 5.78
C ASP A 50 16.04 15.02 5.07
N TYR A 51 15.64 15.06 3.81
CA TYR A 51 15.40 13.85 3.02
C TYR A 51 16.68 13.10 2.67
N ASP A 52 17.84 13.75 2.70
CA ASP A 52 19.12 13.05 2.50
C ASP A 52 19.49 12.24 3.74
N GLU A 53 19.23 12.79 4.92
CA GLU A 53 19.37 12.04 6.17
C GLU A 53 18.42 10.82 6.19
N ILE A 54 17.17 11.00 5.78
CA ILE A 54 16.20 9.88 5.70
C ILE A 54 16.67 8.84 4.66
N ALA A 55 17.09 9.28 3.48
CA ALA A 55 17.57 8.40 2.42
C ALA A 55 18.83 7.63 2.82
N ARG A 56 19.74 8.22 3.61
CA ARG A 56 20.89 7.52 4.20
C ARG A 56 20.45 6.27 4.98
N TYR A 57 19.48 6.40 5.88
CA TYR A 57 19.00 5.25 6.66
C TYR A 57 18.31 4.21 5.76
N TYR A 58 17.51 4.66 4.78
CA TYR A 58 16.89 3.73 3.85
C TYR A 58 17.89 3.01 2.94
N ARG A 59 18.98 3.67 2.49
CA ARG A 59 20.07 3.04 1.73
C ARG A 59 20.75 1.94 2.52
N ILE A 60 21.12 2.21 3.77
CA ILE A 60 21.76 1.21 4.64
C ILE A 60 20.80 0.03 4.86
N ALA A 61 19.53 0.28 5.17
CA ALA A 61 18.54 -0.79 5.34
C ALA A 61 18.34 -1.60 4.04
N ALA A 62 18.18 -0.93 2.90
CA ALA A 62 17.95 -1.57 1.61
C ALA A 62 19.14 -2.42 1.15
N ALA A 63 20.37 -2.05 1.49
CA ALA A 63 21.56 -2.87 1.22
C ALA A 63 21.59 -4.18 2.03
N HIS A 64 20.79 -4.26 3.10
CA HIS A 64 20.61 -5.43 3.97
C HIS A 64 19.22 -6.07 3.76
N ASP A 65 18.77 -6.14 2.51
CA ASP A 65 17.57 -6.85 2.06
C ASP A 65 16.25 -6.32 2.63
N HIS A 66 16.25 -5.09 3.13
CA HIS A 66 15.06 -4.44 3.65
C HIS A 66 14.17 -3.84 2.55
N TYR A 67 13.36 -4.67 1.89
CA TYR A 67 12.54 -4.29 0.73
C TYR A 67 11.62 -3.08 0.97
N LYS A 68 11.05 -2.91 2.18
CA LYS A 68 10.22 -1.72 2.49
C LYS A 68 11.03 -0.42 2.51
N ALA A 69 12.30 -0.50 2.91
CA ALA A 69 13.18 0.66 2.90
C ALA A 69 13.59 0.98 1.46
N ALA A 70 13.80 -0.03 0.63
CA ALA A 70 14.06 0.15 -0.79
C ALA A 70 12.90 0.85 -1.51
N THR A 71 11.64 0.44 -1.28
CA THR A 71 10.47 1.14 -1.85
C THR A 71 10.38 2.60 -1.39
N ASN A 72 10.61 2.89 -0.10
CA ASN A 72 10.61 4.26 0.40
C ASN A 72 11.78 5.09 -0.17
N LEU A 73 12.98 4.52 -0.26
CA LEU A 73 14.14 5.17 -0.88
C LEU A 73 13.85 5.50 -2.34
N GLN A 74 13.33 4.54 -3.09
CA GLN A 74 12.96 4.70 -4.49
C GLN A 74 12.01 5.88 -4.68
N PHE A 75 10.99 6.03 -3.81
CA PHE A 75 10.08 7.17 -3.82
C PHE A 75 10.81 8.51 -3.60
N LEU A 76 11.68 8.60 -2.58
CA LEU A 76 12.44 9.83 -2.31
C LEU A 76 13.36 10.22 -3.48
N LEU A 77 13.96 9.24 -4.15
CA LEU A 77 14.85 9.44 -5.28
C LEU A 77 14.09 9.83 -6.55
N SER A 78 13.03 9.08 -6.90
CA SER A 78 12.27 9.31 -8.13
C SER A 78 11.51 10.63 -8.13
N THR A 79 11.17 11.15 -6.95
CA THR A 79 10.54 12.47 -6.77
C THR A 79 11.54 13.61 -6.59
N GLY A 80 12.85 13.31 -6.56
CA GLY A 80 13.91 14.29 -6.38
C GLY A 80 13.99 14.91 -4.97
N GLN A 81 13.35 14.28 -3.97
CA GLN A 81 13.40 14.73 -2.58
C GLN A 81 14.77 14.46 -1.95
N ALA A 82 15.39 13.32 -2.29
CA ALA A 82 16.73 12.97 -1.85
C ALA A 82 17.74 13.02 -3.02
N ARG A 83 18.97 13.41 -2.71
CA ARG A 83 20.07 13.51 -3.67
C ARG A 83 20.71 12.14 -3.93
N SER A 84 21.06 11.93 -5.19
CA SER A 84 21.87 10.80 -5.65
C SER A 84 22.72 11.26 -6.85
N PRO A 85 23.96 10.76 -7.01
CA PRO A 85 24.75 11.04 -8.21
C PRO A 85 24.05 10.61 -9.50
N ASP A 86 23.27 9.52 -9.45
CA ASP A 86 22.42 9.04 -10.53
C ASP A 86 21.18 8.38 -9.95
N ALA A 87 20.18 9.22 -9.60
CA ALA A 87 18.94 8.76 -8.99
C ALA A 87 18.19 7.75 -9.87
N SER A 88 18.23 7.93 -11.19
CA SER A 88 17.55 7.06 -12.13
C SER A 88 18.15 5.66 -12.14
N LYS A 89 19.49 5.58 -12.12
CA LYS A 89 20.20 4.31 -12.02
C LYS A 89 19.99 3.65 -10.65
N GLU A 90 20.10 4.40 -9.56
CA GLU A 90 19.95 3.86 -8.21
C GLU A 90 18.57 3.23 -8.00
N VAL A 91 17.52 3.89 -8.49
CA VAL A 91 16.14 3.38 -8.45
C VAL A 91 15.98 2.08 -9.24
N ILE A 92 16.52 2.02 -10.46
CA ILE A 92 16.43 0.83 -11.31
C ILE A 92 17.25 -0.33 -10.74
N ASP A 93 18.45 -0.07 -10.25
CA ASP A 93 19.31 -1.09 -9.63
C ASP A 93 18.61 -1.71 -8.39
N LEU A 94 17.91 -0.91 -7.58
CA LEU A 94 17.10 -1.40 -6.46
C LEU A 94 15.93 -2.27 -6.93
N ALA A 95 15.16 -1.79 -7.90
CA ALA A 95 14.02 -2.55 -8.43
C ALA A 95 14.46 -3.91 -9.01
N GLU A 96 15.52 -3.93 -9.82
CA GLU A 96 16.10 -5.16 -10.39
C GLU A 96 16.60 -6.11 -9.30
N TYR A 97 17.30 -5.60 -8.29
CA TYR A 97 17.78 -6.41 -7.16
C TYR A 97 16.63 -7.13 -6.45
N TYR A 98 15.58 -6.40 -6.08
CA TYR A 98 14.45 -6.99 -5.35
C TYR A 98 13.52 -7.84 -6.23
N ILE A 99 13.46 -7.58 -7.54
CA ILE A 99 12.86 -8.50 -8.52
C ILE A 99 13.60 -9.85 -8.50
N ALA A 100 14.94 -9.84 -8.47
CA ALA A 100 15.74 -11.05 -8.41
C ALA A 100 15.55 -11.83 -7.09
N GLN A 101 15.23 -11.12 -6.01
CA GLN A 101 14.82 -11.73 -4.72
C GLN A 101 13.36 -12.19 -4.69
N GLY A 102 12.59 -11.97 -5.77
CA GLY A 102 11.19 -12.37 -5.86
C GLY A 102 10.22 -11.50 -5.07
N ILE A 103 10.61 -10.27 -4.69
CA ILE A 103 9.72 -9.36 -3.94
C ILE A 103 8.60 -8.87 -4.86
N PRO A 104 7.32 -9.12 -4.54
CA PRO A 104 6.20 -8.74 -5.43
C PRO A 104 6.10 -7.23 -5.66
N GLY A 105 6.31 -6.42 -4.62
CA GLY A 105 6.36 -4.96 -4.72
C GLY A 105 7.42 -4.41 -5.69
N ALA A 106 8.56 -5.09 -5.87
CA ALA A 106 9.60 -4.62 -6.80
C ALA A 106 9.18 -4.77 -8.28
N TYR A 107 8.36 -5.77 -8.61
CA TYR A 107 7.73 -5.86 -9.93
C TYR A 107 6.75 -4.71 -10.16
N TYR A 108 6.01 -4.31 -9.12
CA TYR A 108 5.10 -3.17 -9.17
C TYR A 108 5.86 -1.85 -9.36
N ASP A 109 6.97 -1.64 -8.64
CA ASP A 109 7.84 -0.47 -8.78
C ASP A 109 8.41 -0.38 -10.21
N MET A 110 8.98 -1.46 -10.74
CA MET A 110 9.50 -1.51 -12.12
C MET A 110 8.42 -1.27 -13.17
N ALA A 111 7.19 -1.75 -12.94
CA ALA A 111 6.07 -1.48 -13.84
C ALA A 111 5.79 0.02 -13.98
N HIS A 112 5.85 0.78 -12.89
CA HIS A 112 5.72 2.24 -12.93
C HIS A 112 6.87 2.91 -13.68
N TYR A 113 8.11 2.46 -13.46
CA TYR A 113 9.26 3.01 -14.18
C TYR A 113 9.21 2.75 -15.68
N LEU A 114 8.74 1.58 -16.10
CA LEU A 114 8.48 1.26 -17.51
C LEU A 114 7.33 2.08 -18.09
N GLU A 115 6.27 2.35 -17.32
CA GLU A 115 5.15 3.18 -17.76
C GLU A 115 5.58 4.64 -17.95
N LEU A 116 6.44 5.16 -17.08
CA LEU A 116 6.91 6.55 -17.12
C LEU A 116 8.18 6.75 -17.98
N GLY A 117 8.95 5.71 -18.23
CA GLY A 117 10.29 5.82 -18.83
C GLY A 117 11.34 6.44 -17.90
N TYR A 118 11.23 6.24 -16.59
CA TYR A 118 12.19 6.77 -15.61
C TYR A 118 13.35 5.78 -15.42
N GLY A 119 14.57 6.17 -15.79
CA GLY A 119 15.76 5.29 -15.73
C GLY A 119 15.78 4.14 -16.74
N VAL A 120 14.66 3.87 -17.42
CA VAL A 120 14.51 2.87 -18.48
C VAL A 120 13.80 3.47 -19.69
N LYS A 121 13.91 2.81 -20.84
CA LYS A 121 13.10 3.17 -22.01
C LYS A 121 11.63 2.89 -21.70
N GLN A 122 10.76 3.87 -21.94
CA GLN A 122 9.32 3.71 -21.74
C GLN A 122 8.78 2.54 -22.57
N ASP A 123 8.07 1.63 -21.89
CA ASP A 123 7.40 0.48 -22.50
C ASP A 123 6.14 0.12 -21.70
N VAL A 124 5.01 0.68 -22.14
CA VAL A 124 3.69 0.47 -21.53
C VAL A 124 3.22 -0.98 -21.65
N ALA A 125 3.66 -1.71 -22.68
CA ALA A 125 3.27 -3.12 -22.85
C ALA A 125 4.01 -4.01 -21.85
N ALA A 126 5.32 -3.81 -21.69
CA ALA A 126 6.12 -4.48 -20.68
C ALA A 126 5.62 -4.13 -19.27
N SER A 127 5.34 -2.86 -18.99
CA SER A 127 4.77 -2.40 -17.71
C SER A 127 3.55 -3.22 -17.28
N LYS A 128 2.58 -3.44 -18.17
CA LYS A 128 1.39 -4.27 -17.87
C LYS A 128 1.74 -5.72 -17.54
N ALA A 129 2.77 -6.29 -18.17
CA ALA A 129 3.24 -7.63 -17.84
C ALA A 129 3.88 -7.68 -16.44
N TYR A 130 4.63 -6.65 -16.05
CA TYR A 130 5.18 -6.52 -14.70
C TYR A 130 4.09 -6.32 -13.64
N PHE A 131 3.10 -5.46 -13.88
CA PHE A 131 1.93 -5.33 -13.00
C PHE A 131 1.19 -6.67 -12.85
N ARG A 132 0.98 -7.39 -13.94
CA ARG A 132 0.34 -8.71 -13.87
C ARG A 132 1.18 -9.69 -13.04
N ARG A 133 2.50 -9.72 -13.24
CA ARG A 133 3.40 -10.56 -12.46
C ARG A 133 3.37 -10.22 -10.98
N ALA A 134 3.39 -8.94 -10.62
CA ALA A 134 3.26 -8.48 -9.24
C ALA A 134 1.93 -8.95 -8.61
N ALA A 135 0.82 -8.82 -9.34
CA ALA A 135 -0.50 -9.25 -8.88
C ALA A 135 -0.58 -10.77 -8.66
N ASP A 136 0.00 -11.56 -9.57
CA ASP A 136 0.08 -13.02 -9.48
C ASP A 136 0.96 -13.49 -8.30
N LEU A 137 1.93 -12.67 -7.90
CA LEU A 137 2.76 -12.89 -6.71
C LEU A 137 2.15 -12.30 -5.42
N GLY A 138 0.96 -11.72 -5.52
CA GLY A 138 0.18 -11.30 -4.36
C GLY A 138 0.26 -9.81 -4.01
N ASN A 139 1.02 -8.98 -4.73
CA ASN A 139 1.13 -7.56 -4.42
C ASN A 139 -0.27 -6.88 -4.48
N PRO A 140 -0.74 -6.27 -3.37
CA PRO A 140 -2.12 -5.79 -3.30
C PRO A 140 -2.37 -4.58 -4.21
N ASP A 141 -1.39 -3.70 -4.41
CA ASP A 141 -1.53 -2.55 -5.29
C ASP A 141 -1.61 -2.98 -6.77
N ALA A 142 -0.86 -4.01 -7.15
CA ALA A 142 -0.93 -4.62 -8.47
C ALA A 142 -2.26 -5.36 -8.70
N GLN A 143 -2.76 -6.11 -7.71
CA GLN A 143 -4.07 -6.75 -7.78
C GLN A 143 -5.18 -5.70 -8.00
N TYR A 144 -5.12 -4.59 -7.26
CA TYR A 144 -6.02 -3.45 -7.46
C TYR A 144 -5.86 -2.86 -8.87
N TYR A 145 -4.64 -2.59 -9.33
CA TYR A 145 -4.39 -2.00 -10.64
C TYR A 145 -4.95 -2.89 -11.77
N ILE A 146 -4.68 -4.20 -11.74
CA ILE A 146 -5.20 -5.13 -12.76
C ILE A 146 -6.72 -5.26 -12.66
N GLY A 147 -7.29 -5.33 -11.44
CA GLY A 147 -8.73 -5.28 -11.24
C GLY A 147 -9.36 -4.04 -11.89
N ARG A 148 -8.75 -2.87 -11.70
CA ARG A 148 -9.19 -1.61 -12.32
C ARG A 148 -9.12 -1.66 -13.84
N LEU A 149 -8.06 -2.23 -14.42
CA LEU A 149 -7.99 -2.44 -15.87
C LEU A 149 -9.10 -3.36 -16.37
N LEU A 150 -9.40 -4.43 -15.64
CA LEU A 150 -10.47 -5.36 -15.97
C LEU A 150 -11.85 -4.71 -15.88
N SER A 151 -12.05 -3.66 -15.07
CA SER A 151 -13.35 -2.95 -15.00
C SER A 151 -13.78 -2.32 -16.33
N TYR A 152 -12.82 -2.01 -17.23
CA TYR A 152 -13.08 -1.49 -18.57
C TYR A 152 -13.25 -2.58 -19.63
N VAL A 153 -13.05 -3.86 -19.27
CA VAL A 153 -13.14 -4.99 -20.18
C VAL A 153 -14.52 -5.66 -20.00
N PRO A 154 -15.28 -5.93 -21.07
CA PRO A 154 -16.53 -6.67 -20.95
C PRO A 154 -16.31 -8.07 -20.38
N ASN A 155 -17.29 -8.60 -19.64
CA ASN A 155 -17.33 -9.98 -19.13
C ASN A 155 -16.23 -10.38 -18.12
N THR A 156 -15.59 -9.42 -17.44
CA THR A 156 -14.52 -9.66 -16.44
C THR A 156 -14.92 -9.31 -15.01
N ALA A 157 -16.16 -8.86 -14.77
CA ALA A 157 -16.63 -8.38 -13.47
C ALA A 157 -16.34 -9.34 -12.32
N LYS A 158 -16.53 -10.65 -12.52
CA LYS A 158 -16.24 -11.68 -11.52
C LYS A 158 -14.76 -11.70 -11.11
N ILE A 159 -13.86 -11.61 -12.08
CA ILE A 159 -12.41 -11.64 -11.85
C ILE A 159 -11.94 -10.33 -11.22
N MET A 160 -12.46 -9.21 -11.72
CA MET A 160 -12.23 -7.89 -11.13
C MET A 160 -12.62 -7.87 -9.65
N LEU A 161 -13.82 -8.33 -9.30
CA LEU A 161 -14.28 -8.37 -7.90
C LEU A 161 -13.39 -9.27 -7.05
N ALA A 162 -13.01 -10.46 -7.52
CA ALA A 162 -12.09 -11.33 -6.80
C ALA A 162 -10.71 -10.68 -6.58
N MET A 163 -10.20 -9.92 -7.54
CA MET A 163 -8.95 -9.16 -7.39
C MET A 163 -9.08 -8.02 -6.38
N TYR A 164 -10.20 -7.28 -6.41
CA TYR A 164 -10.44 -6.23 -5.43
C TYR A 164 -10.60 -6.79 -4.02
N GLU A 165 -11.33 -7.90 -3.86
CA GLU A 165 -11.49 -8.60 -2.59
C GLU A 165 -10.13 -9.03 -2.02
N CYS A 166 -9.32 -9.76 -2.81
CA CYS A 166 -7.99 -10.20 -2.40
C CYS A 166 -7.05 -9.03 -2.04
N SER A 167 -7.09 -7.94 -2.82
CA SER A 167 -6.30 -6.73 -2.56
C SER A 167 -6.75 -5.99 -1.29
N MET A 168 -8.07 -5.92 -1.07
CA MET A 168 -8.71 -5.30 0.09
C MET A 168 -8.38 -6.06 1.39
N GLU A 169 -8.44 -7.39 1.38
CA GLU A 169 -8.09 -8.24 2.53
C GLU A 169 -6.64 -8.03 3.00
N GLN A 170 -5.75 -7.65 2.07
CA GLN A 170 -4.36 -7.30 2.33
C GLN A 170 -4.16 -5.83 2.75
N GLY A 171 -5.23 -5.04 2.80
CA GLY A 171 -5.22 -3.68 3.30
C GLY A 171 -5.14 -2.58 2.25
N ASN A 172 -5.34 -2.89 0.96
CA ASN A 172 -5.51 -1.85 -0.05
C ASN A 172 -6.88 -1.19 0.10
N ARG A 173 -6.89 0.03 0.63
CA ARG A 173 -8.12 0.78 0.91
C ARG A 173 -8.91 1.19 -0.35
N LEU A 174 -8.22 1.39 -1.48
CA LEU A 174 -8.88 1.77 -2.73
C LEU A 174 -9.63 0.56 -3.30
N ALA A 175 -9.03 -0.63 -3.28
CA ALA A 175 -9.67 -1.86 -3.67
C ALA A 175 -10.93 -2.13 -2.84
N GLY A 176 -10.89 -1.92 -1.52
CA GLY A 176 -12.07 -2.06 -0.67
C GLY A 176 -13.19 -1.09 -1.03
N ARG A 177 -12.86 0.17 -1.32
CA ARG A 177 -13.84 1.18 -1.75
C ARG A 177 -14.48 0.85 -3.10
N GLU A 178 -13.68 0.40 -4.06
CA GLU A 178 -14.19 0.00 -5.38
C GLU A 178 -15.00 -1.30 -5.32
N TYR A 179 -14.55 -2.29 -4.53
CA TYR A 179 -15.31 -3.51 -4.23
C TYR A 179 -16.67 -3.17 -3.63
N ALA A 180 -16.69 -2.28 -2.64
CA ALA A 180 -17.92 -1.85 -2.00
C ALA A 180 -18.86 -1.15 -2.98
N SER A 181 -18.34 -0.18 -3.73
CA SER A 181 -19.13 0.60 -4.67
C SER A 181 -19.73 -0.27 -5.78
N TYR A 182 -18.98 -1.22 -6.32
CA TYR A 182 -19.49 -2.17 -7.31
C TYR A 182 -20.54 -3.12 -6.72
N SER A 183 -20.30 -3.62 -5.51
CA SER A 183 -21.24 -4.50 -4.81
C SER A 183 -22.57 -3.80 -4.53
N LYS A 184 -22.53 -2.53 -4.08
CA LYS A 184 -23.71 -1.68 -3.87
C LYS A 184 -24.56 -1.54 -5.12
N VAL A 185 -23.96 -1.19 -6.26
CA VAL A 185 -24.72 -1.03 -7.52
C VAL A 185 -25.27 -2.35 -8.05
N SER A 186 -24.67 -3.48 -7.63
CA SER A 186 -25.11 -4.83 -7.96
C SER A 186 -26.18 -5.37 -6.98
N GLY A 187 -26.58 -4.60 -5.97
CA GLY A 187 -27.54 -5.01 -4.94
C GLY A 187 -26.95 -5.96 -3.87
N LEU A 188 -25.63 -6.15 -3.87
CA LEU A 188 -24.88 -6.95 -2.91
C LEU A 188 -24.51 -6.07 -1.70
N TYR A 189 -25.52 -5.70 -0.93
CA TYR A 189 -25.35 -4.69 0.13
C TYR A 189 -24.48 -5.17 1.30
N ARG A 190 -24.50 -6.46 1.63
CA ARG A 190 -23.67 -7.02 2.70
C ARG A 190 -22.19 -6.93 2.35
N GLU A 191 -21.84 -7.36 1.14
CA GLU A 191 -20.50 -7.30 0.57
C GLU A 191 -20.05 -5.84 0.45
N SER A 192 -20.98 -4.93 0.13
CA SER A 192 -20.69 -3.49 0.14
C SER A 192 -20.33 -2.95 1.52
N LEU A 193 -21.04 -3.37 2.57
CA LEU A 193 -20.73 -2.96 3.96
C LEU A 193 -19.35 -3.47 4.37
N GLU A 194 -19.06 -4.75 4.09
CA GLU A 194 -17.77 -5.36 4.36
C GLU A 194 -16.64 -4.62 3.62
N GLY A 195 -16.85 -4.30 2.34
CA GLY A 195 -15.88 -3.54 1.55
C GLY A 195 -15.56 -2.15 2.12
N TYR A 196 -16.59 -1.37 2.47
CA TYR A 196 -16.39 -0.06 3.08
C TYR A 196 -15.75 -0.18 4.47
N GLN A 197 -16.07 -1.23 5.25
CA GLN A 197 -15.47 -1.48 6.57
C GLN A 197 -13.96 -1.76 6.43
N HIS A 198 -13.56 -2.61 5.49
CA HIS A 198 -12.15 -2.89 5.20
C HIS A 198 -11.39 -1.64 4.72
N ALA A 199 -12.01 -0.84 3.84
CA ALA A 199 -11.41 0.41 3.37
C ALA A 199 -11.25 1.43 4.51
N THR A 200 -12.25 1.56 5.38
CA THR A 200 -12.23 2.42 6.57
C THR A 200 -11.11 2.01 7.53
N ARG A 201 -10.98 0.71 7.83
CA ARG A 201 -9.89 0.17 8.66
C ARG A 201 -8.52 0.60 8.15
N ASN A 202 -8.37 0.63 6.82
CA ASN A 202 -7.14 0.96 6.13
C ASN A 202 -6.99 2.45 5.78
N GLY A 203 -7.82 3.32 6.35
CA GLY A 203 -7.65 4.76 6.33
C GLY A 203 -8.42 5.51 5.23
N ASP A 204 -9.39 4.89 4.56
CA ASP A 204 -10.24 5.59 3.59
C ASP A 204 -11.40 6.32 4.30
N ALA A 205 -11.23 7.63 4.51
CA ALA A 205 -12.23 8.48 5.16
C ALA A 205 -13.56 8.55 4.38
N ASN A 206 -13.52 8.46 3.05
CA ASN A 206 -14.73 8.47 2.22
C ASN A 206 -15.61 7.23 2.47
N SER A 207 -14.98 6.06 2.66
CA SER A 207 -15.68 4.82 3.01
C SER A 207 -16.32 4.91 4.39
N ALA A 208 -15.63 5.54 5.35
CA ALA A 208 -16.18 5.79 6.68
C ALA A 208 -17.41 6.70 6.59
N GLY A 209 -17.34 7.80 5.83
CA GLY A 209 -18.47 8.71 5.60
C GLY A 209 -19.64 8.04 4.89
N ASN A 210 -19.39 7.19 3.90
CA ASN A 210 -20.43 6.39 3.24
C ASN A 210 -21.13 5.44 4.23
N LEU A 211 -20.40 4.84 5.17
CA LEU A 211 -21.00 4.00 6.21
C LEU A 211 -21.83 4.85 7.18
N ALA A 212 -21.33 6.03 7.58
CA ALA A 212 -22.10 6.95 8.41
C ALA A 212 -23.46 7.28 7.77
N SER A 213 -23.45 7.76 6.53
CA SER A 213 -24.68 8.08 5.78
C SER A 213 -25.56 6.86 5.50
N ALA A 214 -24.99 5.65 5.39
CA ALA A 214 -25.79 4.44 5.27
C ALA A 214 -26.55 4.13 6.57
N PHE A 215 -25.92 4.30 7.74
CA PHE A 215 -26.52 4.07 9.05
C PHE A 215 -27.48 5.18 9.50
N GLU A 216 -27.48 6.34 8.84
CA GLU A 216 -28.57 7.34 8.95
C GLU A 216 -29.91 6.82 8.39
N GLY A 217 -29.92 5.67 7.70
CA GLY A 217 -31.13 5.00 7.22
C GLY A 217 -31.82 5.70 6.04
N PRO A 218 -31.09 6.08 4.98
CA PRO A 218 -31.70 6.76 3.84
C PRO A 218 -32.70 5.84 3.11
N PRO A 219 -33.70 6.40 2.41
CA PRO A 219 -34.65 5.59 1.66
C PRO A 219 -33.96 4.90 0.46
N ALA A 220 -34.52 3.79 -0.02
CA ALA A 220 -33.98 3.04 -1.16
C ALA A 220 -33.86 3.84 -2.48
N SER A 221 -34.53 4.99 -2.57
CA SER A 221 -34.36 5.94 -3.68
C SER A 221 -33.01 6.66 -3.66
N ASP A 222 -32.37 6.77 -2.50
CA ASP A 222 -31.02 7.30 -2.36
C ASP A 222 -30.00 6.22 -2.72
N ARG A 223 -29.69 6.14 -4.02
CA ARG A 223 -28.72 5.18 -4.54
C ARG A 223 -27.29 5.44 -4.07
N LEU A 224 -27.00 6.62 -3.52
CA LEU A 224 -25.66 6.98 -3.10
C LEU A 224 -25.33 6.32 -1.75
N TYR A 225 -26.25 6.39 -0.79
CA TYR A 225 -25.99 5.96 0.59
C TYR A 225 -26.79 4.72 1.03
N TYR A 226 -27.82 4.31 0.29
CA TYR A 226 -28.61 3.14 0.67
C TYR A 226 -27.80 1.83 0.61
N LEU A 227 -27.67 1.15 1.75
CA LEU A 227 -27.05 -0.17 1.92
C LEU A 227 -27.97 -1.19 2.60
N ALA A 228 -29.29 -0.98 2.58
CA ALA A 228 -30.28 -1.88 3.19
C ALA A 228 -30.01 -2.24 4.67
N VAL A 229 -29.36 -1.33 5.41
CA VAL A 229 -29.16 -1.44 6.87
C VAL A 229 -30.32 -0.77 7.61
N GLN A 230 -30.53 -1.19 8.85
CA GLN A 230 -31.41 -0.46 9.76
C GLN A 230 -30.72 0.83 10.22
N GLN A 231 -31.51 1.88 10.42
CA GLN A 231 -31.03 3.13 11.01
C GLN A 231 -30.41 2.86 12.39
N ASP A 232 -29.21 3.38 12.61
CA ASP A 232 -28.44 3.25 13.85
C ASP A 232 -27.63 4.53 14.06
N ASP A 233 -28.23 5.50 14.76
CA ASP A 233 -27.67 6.85 14.93
C ASP A 233 -26.33 6.83 15.67
N GLU A 234 -26.13 5.90 16.60
CA GLU A 234 -24.86 5.76 17.33
C GLU A 234 -23.76 5.20 16.40
N ARG A 235 -24.05 4.20 15.55
CA ARG A 235 -23.07 3.75 14.54
C ARG A 235 -22.73 4.88 13.57
N ALA A 236 -23.74 5.64 13.12
CA ALA A 236 -23.52 6.78 12.25
C ALA A 236 -22.58 7.81 12.90
N ASP A 237 -22.79 8.16 14.17
CA ASP A 237 -21.89 9.06 14.92
C ASP A 237 -20.46 8.51 15.00
N ARG A 238 -20.28 7.22 15.33
CA ARG A 238 -18.94 6.61 15.41
C ARG A 238 -18.21 6.67 14.06
N TYR A 239 -18.89 6.37 12.95
CA TYR A 239 -18.29 6.51 11.62
C TYR A 239 -18.00 7.97 11.24
N ASN A 240 -18.85 8.93 11.64
CA ASN A 240 -18.56 10.36 11.47
C ASN A 240 -17.29 10.77 12.22
N ARG A 241 -17.13 10.33 13.48
CA ARG A 241 -15.92 10.58 14.28
C ARG A 241 -14.67 9.92 13.68
N ILE A 242 -14.81 8.73 13.10
CA ILE A 242 -13.73 8.05 12.36
C ILE A 242 -13.36 8.84 11.09
N THR A 243 -14.35 9.29 10.32
CA THR A 243 -14.16 10.12 9.12
C THR A 243 -13.35 11.37 9.43
N ASP A 244 -13.75 12.07 10.49
CA ASP A 244 -13.07 13.25 11.02
C ASP A 244 -11.63 12.96 11.42
N PHE A 245 -11.41 11.87 12.16
CA PHE A 245 -10.08 11.47 12.58
C PHE A 245 -9.17 11.13 11.40
N LEU A 246 -9.65 10.32 10.46
CA LEU A 246 -8.89 9.93 9.27
C LEU A 246 -8.55 11.15 8.41
N THR A 247 -9.51 12.04 8.17
CA THR A 247 -9.30 13.27 7.39
C THR A 247 -8.21 14.16 8.01
N ARG A 248 -8.27 14.40 9.33
CA ARG A 248 -7.28 15.23 10.02
C ARG A 248 -5.87 14.63 10.03
N HIS A 249 -5.74 13.32 9.87
CA HIS A 249 -4.48 12.59 9.96
C HIS A 249 -4.08 11.87 8.65
N GLU A 250 -4.73 12.20 7.52
CA GLU A 250 -4.48 11.56 6.22
C GLU A 250 -3.01 11.69 5.80
N HIS A 251 -2.44 12.89 5.97
CA HIS A 251 -1.03 13.19 5.71
C HIS A 251 -0.03 12.37 6.54
N LEU A 252 -0.48 11.67 7.58
CA LEU A 252 0.33 10.78 8.42
C LEU A 252 0.07 9.29 8.14
N GLY A 253 -0.82 8.99 7.20
CA GLY A 253 -1.23 7.62 6.87
C GLY A 253 -1.99 6.95 8.00
N ALA A 254 -2.93 7.67 8.65
CA ALA A 254 -3.73 7.11 9.73
C ALA A 254 -4.58 5.91 9.28
N LYS A 255 -4.70 4.93 10.18
CA LYS A 255 -5.52 3.72 10.04
C LYS A 255 -6.33 3.50 11.32
N ILE A 256 -7.32 2.63 11.27
CA ILE A 256 -8.16 2.26 12.42
C ILE A 256 -8.04 0.75 12.67
N PRO A 257 -6.91 0.25 13.22
CA PRO A 257 -6.72 -1.19 13.41
C PRO A 257 -7.76 -1.79 14.36
N ASP A 258 -8.23 -1.02 15.34
CA ASP A 258 -9.27 -1.34 16.33
C ASP A 258 -10.71 -1.07 15.83
N LEU A 259 -10.94 -0.97 14.51
CA LEU A 259 -12.23 -0.55 13.96
C LEU A 259 -13.42 -1.43 14.43
N ASP A 260 -13.25 -2.74 14.52
CA ASP A 260 -14.34 -3.64 14.96
C ASP A 260 -14.53 -3.63 16.48
N ASP A 261 -13.53 -3.14 17.23
CA ASP A 261 -13.67 -2.88 18.66
C ASP A 261 -14.34 -1.52 18.93
N ILE A 262 -14.49 -0.69 17.89
CA ILE A 262 -15.16 0.62 17.95
C ILE A 262 -16.56 0.55 17.35
N VAL A 263 -16.69 0.00 16.15
CA VAL A 263 -17.94 -0.05 15.37
C VAL A 263 -17.96 -1.32 14.52
N PRO A 264 -18.24 -2.50 15.13
CA PRO A 264 -18.40 -3.73 14.36
C PRO A 264 -19.65 -3.63 13.48
N LEU A 265 -19.66 -4.33 12.34
CA LEU A 265 -20.85 -4.39 11.48
C LEU A 265 -21.99 -5.18 12.17
N PRO A 266 -23.27 -4.85 11.88
CA PRO A 266 -24.41 -5.67 12.30
C PRO A 266 -24.25 -7.14 11.87
N PRO A 267 -24.75 -8.11 12.66
CA PRO A 267 -25.67 -7.95 13.79
C PRO A 267 -25.00 -7.67 15.15
N ALA A 268 -23.68 -7.49 15.21
CA ALA A 268 -22.99 -7.24 16.47
C ALA A 268 -23.47 -5.93 17.12
N THR A 269 -23.72 -5.96 18.44
CA THR A 269 -24.03 -4.74 19.22
C THR A 269 -22.79 -3.89 19.36
N LEU A 270 -22.98 -2.57 19.51
CA LEU A 270 -21.86 -1.66 19.73
C LEU A 270 -21.21 -1.91 21.09
N PRO A 271 -19.87 -2.05 21.16
CA PRO A 271 -19.15 -2.14 22.42
C PRO A 271 -19.04 -0.77 23.09
N GLU A 272 -18.66 -0.76 24.37
CA GLU A 272 -18.21 0.46 25.04
C GLU A 272 -16.97 1.02 24.34
N TRP A 273 -16.94 2.33 24.12
CA TRP A 273 -15.82 2.99 23.45
C TRP A 273 -15.49 4.32 24.14
N ASP A 274 -14.23 4.48 24.53
CA ASP A 274 -13.73 5.67 25.23
C ASP A 274 -13.52 6.88 24.31
N GLY A 275 -13.83 6.75 23.02
CA GLY A 275 -13.68 7.82 22.05
C GLY A 275 -12.27 8.00 21.49
N THR A 276 -11.34 7.09 21.78
CA THR A 276 -9.94 7.17 21.37
C THR A 276 -9.59 6.08 20.35
N PHE A 277 -8.54 6.30 19.55
CA PHE A 277 -8.10 5.40 18.48
C PHE A 277 -6.74 4.80 18.80
N GLN A 278 -6.58 3.48 18.64
CA GLN A 278 -5.32 2.76 18.88
C GLN A 278 -4.13 3.41 18.16
N TRP A 279 -4.31 3.73 16.88
CA TRP A 279 -3.28 4.37 16.06
C TRP A 279 -2.74 5.65 16.70
N LYS A 280 -3.61 6.46 17.31
CA LYS A 280 -3.20 7.71 17.96
C LYS A 280 -2.44 7.44 19.26
N ARG A 281 -2.93 6.51 20.09
CA ARG A 281 -2.29 6.12 21.35
C ARG A 281 -0.87 5.60 21.11
N GLU A 282 -0.72 4.71 20.13
CA GLU A 282 0.57 4.13 19.73
C GLU A 282 1.52 5.19 19.20
N ARG A 283 1.03 6.08 18.32
CA ARG A 283 1.84 7.17 17.76
C ARG A 283 2.32 8.14 18.83
N ASP A 284 1.43 8.57 19.73
CA ASP A 284 1.75 9.55 20.77
C ASP A 284 2.72 8.97 21.83
N SER A 285 2.73 7.65 21.99
CA SER A 285 3.62 6.93 22.93
C SER A 285 4.89 6.38 22.28
N ALA A 286 5.04 6.48 20.96
CA ALA A 286 6.15 5.88 20.23
C ALA A 286 7.48 6.58 20.54
N VAL A 287 8.40 5.85 21.16
CA VAL A 287 9.80 6.27 21.32
C VAL A 287 10.61 5.65 20.17
N PRO A 288 11.26 6.45 19.31
CA PRO A 288 12.06 5.90 18.22
C PRO A 288 13.29 5.18 18.76
N ILE A 289 13.62 4.04 18.16
CA ILE A 289 14.93 3.43 18.33
C ILE A 289 15.86 4.11 17.33
N ILE A 290 16.88 4.81 17.85
CA ILE A 290 17.88 5.51 17.04
C ILE A 290 19.03 4.54 16.75
N PRO A 291 19.43 4.31 15.49
CA PRO A 291 20.61 3.51 15.17
C PRO A 291 21.85 4.10 15.84
N SER A 292 22.63 3.28 16.56
CA SER A 292 23.86 3.74 17.19
C SER A 292 24.96 3.99 16.15
N ALA A 293 25.95 4.81 16.49
CA ALA A 293 27.09 5.07 15.60
C ALA A 293 27.83 3.78 15.24
N GLU A 294 28.01 2.88 16.20
CA GLU A 294 28.65 1.57 15.99
C GLU A 294 27.86 0.71 15.02
N LEU A 295 26.52 0.72 15.13
CA LEU A 295 25.66 -0.06 14.23
C LEU A 295 25.68 0.50 12.80
N ILE A 296 25.66 1.83 12.66
CA ILE A 296 25.78 2.52 11.36
C ILE A 296 27.12 2.14 10.69
N GLU A 297 28.23 2.24 11.41
CA GLU A 297 29.56 1.89 10.91
C GLU A 297 29.63 0.41 10.50
N LYS A 298 29.16 -0.50 11.36
CA LYS A 298 29.15 -1.94 11.10
C LYS A 298 28.40 -2.29 9.81
N LEU A 299 27.14 -1.90 9.69
CA LEU A 299 26.30 -2.28 8.55
C LEU A 299 26.75 -1.58 7.25
N SER A 300 27.29 -0.37 7.35
CA SER A 300 27.85 0.34 6.20
C SER A 300 29.10 -0.36 5.70
N ALA A 301 30.02 -0.75 6.59
CA ALA A 301 31.24 -1.46 6.24
C ALA A 301 30.96 -2.83 5.58
N GLU A 302 29.98 -3.58 6.10
CA GLU A 302 29.57 -4.89 5.54
C GLU A 302 29.10 -4.81 4.08
N LYS A 303 28.59 -3.65 3.64
CA LYS A 303 28.08 -3.42 2.29
C LYS A 303 28.92 -2.43 1.48
N GLY A 304 30.05 -1.98 2.02
CA GLY A 304 30.93 -0.99 1.38
C GLY A 304 30.25 0.36 1.14
N LEU A 305 29.44 0.82 2.07
CA LEU A 305 28.73 2.10 2.01
C LEU A 305 29.47 3.17 2.82
N ASP A 306 29.35 4.43 2.39
CA ASP A 306 29.71 5.60 3.18
C ASP A 306 28.72 5.72 4.36
N PRO A 307 29.17 5.62 5.62
CA PRO A 307 28.32 5.72 6.79
C PRO A 307 27.51 7.01 6.82
N ALA A 308 28.00 8.13 6.28
CA ALA A 308 27.37 9.45 6.35
C ALA A 308 26.24 9.64 5.32
N THR A 309 26.30 8.95 4.18
CA THR A 309 25.35 9.15 3.06
C THR A 309 24.58 7.89 2.68
N GLY A 310 25.05 6.72 3.11
CA GLY A 310 24.56 5.41 2.68
C GLY A 310 24.91 5.07 1.23
N LEU A 311 25.66 5.92 0.53
CA LEU A 311 26.04 5.69 -0.87
C LEU A 311 27.18 4.67 -0.95
N PRO A 312 27.27 3.86 -2.03
CA PRO A 312 28.41 2.97 -2.24
C PRO A 312 29.74 3.72 -2.29
N LEU A 313 30.75 3.22 -1.58
CA LEU A 313 32.11 3.74 -1.67
C LEU A 313 32.71 3.41 -3.06
N PRO A 314 33.60 4.28 -3.59
CA PRO A 314 34.34 3.96 -4.80
C PRO A 314 35.08 2.63 -4.63
N LYS A 315 34.99 1.75 -5.64
CA LYS A 315 35.82 0.54 -5.65
C LYS A 315 37.29 0.97 -5.58
N PRO A 316 38.11 0.41 -4.66
CA PRO A 316 39.53 0.73 -4.65
C PRO A 316 40.10 0.37 -6.02
N ASN A 317 40.73 1.34 -6.68
CA ASN A 317 41.42 1.10 -7.94
C ASN A 317 42.46 0.00 -7.71
N GLY A 318 42.19 -1.19 -8.23
CA GLY A 318 43.12 -2.30 -8.19
C GLY A 318 44.33 -1.98 -9.06
N ASN A 319 45.34 -1.34 -8.48
CA ASN A 319 46.68 -1.33 -9.04
C ASN A 319 47.39 -2.61 -8.57
N THR A 320 47.33 -3.65 -9.40
CA THR A 320 48.40 -4.67 -9.53
C THR A 320 48.46 -5.10 -10.97
#